data_AF-A0A1W9M2C2-F1
#
_entry.id   AF-A0A1W9M2C2-F1
#
_cell.length_a   1.000
_cell.length_b   1.000
_cell.length_c   1.000
_cell.angle_alpha   90.00
_cell.angle_beta   90.00
_cell.angle_gamma   90.00
#
_symmetry.space_group_name_H-M   'P 1'
#
loop_
_entity.id
_entity.type
_entity.pdbx_description
1 polymer ?
#
loop_
_entity_poly.entity_id
_entity_poly.type
_entity_poly.pdbx_seq_one_letter_code
_entity_poly.pdbx_strand_id
1 'polypeptide(L)'
;MNDSANIIPQMDILRSFLGLLCLGKSDFEALSGMQGDAYFQQAMGIKTLPSVERLRQRMDETADRMIPVVHAGSLAMLKRAKVPISGLTSGHVPLDIDVFPQDNSGTKKEGVSWTYKKHDGYAPIAAYLG
;
A
#
# COMPACT_ATOMS: atom_id res chain seq x y z
N MET A 1 -11.11 37.10 2.10
CA MET A 1 -10.29 35.97 1.60
C MET A 1 -10.90 34.71 2.18
N ASN A 2 -11.46 33.85 1.31
CA ASN A 2 -12.19 32.66 1.73
C ASN A 2 -11.23 31.46 1.63
N ASP A 3 -10.57 31.11 2.73
CA ASP A 3 -9.56 30.04 2.81
C ASP A 3 -10.14 28.61 2.75
N SER A 4 -11.42 28.47 2.39
CA SER A 4 -12.05 27.16 2.15
C SER A 4 -11.62 26.50 0.83
N ALA A 5 -10.72 27.13 0.06
CA ALA A 5 -10.45 26.80 -1.34
C ALA A 5 -9.47 25.64 -1.61
N ASN A 6 -8.99 24.88 -0.62
CA ASN A 6 -8.08 23.76 -0.92
C ASN A 6 -8.02 22.64 0.13
N ILE A 7 -9.17 22.31 0.73
CA ILE A 7 -9.27 21.16 1.64
C ILE A 7 -9.57 19.92 0.81
N ILE A 8 -8.54 19.10 0.58
CA ILE A 8 -8.71 17.79 -0.04
C ILE A 8 -9.24 16.83 1.04
N PRO A 9 -10.39 16.17 0.83
CA PRO A 9 -10.90 15.19 1.77
C PRO A 9 -9.90 14.04 2.00
N GLN A 10 -9.78 13.55 3.23
CA GLN A 10 -8.93 12.39 3.52
C GLN A 10 -9.30 11.16 2.67
N MET A 11 -10.60 11.01 2.36
CA MET A 11 -11.09 9.93 1.51
C MET A 11 -10.52 10.01 0.09
N ASP A 12 -10.30 11.21 -0.45
CA ASP A 12 -9.74 11.40 -1.79
C ASP A 12 -8.25 11.06 -1.82
N ILE A 13 -7.51 11.33 -0.73
CA ILE A 13 -6.12 10.86 -0.53
C ILE A 13 -6.07 9.33 -0.60
N LEU A 14 -6.89 8.64 0.21
CA LEU A 14 -6.91 7.17 0.26
C LEU A 14 -7.33 6.55 -1.07
N ARG A 15 -8.37 7.09 -1.72
CA ARG A 15 -8.85 6.63 -3.03
C ARG A 15 -7.83 6.84 -4.13
N SER A 16 -7.07 7.94 -4.08
CA SER A 16 -5.99 8.20 -5.03
C SER A 16 -4.93 7.12 -4.97
N PHE A 17 -4.41 6.80 -3.77
CA PHE A 17 -3.41 5.74 -3.64
C PHE A 17 -3.98 4.35 -3.91
N LEU A 18 -5.20 4.05 -3.44
CA LEU A 18 -5.88 2.78 -3.74
C LEU A 18 -6.04 2.58 -5.25
N GLY A 19 -6.39 3.63 -5.99
CA GLY A 19 -6.53 3.57 -7.45
C GLY A 19 -5.21 3.23 -8.14
N LEU A 20 -4.09 3.80 -7.68
CA LEU A 20 -2.76 3.44 -8.17
C LEU A 20 -2.45 1.96 -7.91
N LEU A 21 -2.74 1.46 -6.71
CA LEU A 21 -2.54 0.05 -6.37
C LEU A 21 -3.39 -0.89 -7.25
N CYS A 22 -4.63 -0.52 -7.57
CA CYS A 22 -5.46 -1.26 -8.52
C CYS A 22 -4.87 -1.33 -9.94
N LEU A 23 -4.02 -0.37 -10.31
CA LEU A 23 -3.28 -0.34 -11.57
C LEU A 23 -1.88 -0.99 -11.48
N GLY A 24 -1.55 -1.61 -10.34
CA GLY A 24 -0.23 -2.19 -10.09
C GLY A 24 0.89 -1.15 -9.88
N LYS A 25 0.53 0.10 -9.59
CA LYS A 25 1.47 1.20 -9.33
C LYS A 25 1.59 1.41 -7.82
N SER A 26 2.76 1.10 -7.25
CA SER A 26 3.04 1.29 -5.81
C SER A 26 3.80 2.57 -5.50
N ASP A 27 4.21 3.33 -6.52
CA ASP A 27 4.96 4.58 -6.37
C ASP A 27 3.99 5.78 -6.34
N PHE A 28 4.18 6.70 -5.40
CA PHE A 28 3.40 7.95 -5.33
C PHE A 28 3.58 8.80 -6.58
N GLU A 29 4.77 8.78 -7.21
CA GLU A 29 5.05 9.53 -8.44
C GLU A 29 4.13 9.11 -9.60
N ALA A 30 3.60 7.89 -9.56
CA ALA A 30 2.66 7.41 -10.57
C ALA A 30 1.35 8.20 -10.62
N LEU A 31 1.02 8.97 -9.57
CA LEU A 31 -0.14 9.87 -9.54
C LEU A 31 -0.02 11.00 -10.56
N SER A 32 1.20 11.44 -10.89
CA SER A 32 1.42 12.50 -11.89
C SER A 32 0.76 12.15 -13.23
N GLY A 33 0.82 10.88 -13.63
CA GLY A 33 0.18 10.37 -14.85
C GLY A 33 -1.34 10.30 -14.79
N MET A 34 -1.96 10.50 -13.63
CA MET A 34 -3.42 10.52 -13.45
C MET A 34 -4.00 11.95 -13.45
N GLN A 35 -3.15 12.98 -13.55
CA GLN A 35 -3.62 14.37 -13.62
C GLN A 35 -4.45 14.60 -14.89
N GLY A 36 -5.68 15.07 -14.70
CA GLY A 36 -6.63 15.30 -15.80
C GLY A 36 -7.34 14.03 -16.29
N ASP A 37 -7.06 12.86 -15.71
CA ASP A 37 -7.78 11.62 -16.03
C ASP A 37 -9.15 11.61 -15.33
N ALA A 38 -10.16 12.06 -16.07
CA ALA A 38 -11.53 12.09 -15.58
C ALA A 38 -12.08 10.67 -15.30
N TYR A 39 -11.65 9.65 -16.04
CA TYR A 39 -12.10 8.28 -15.82
C TYR A 39 -11.55 7.74 -14.50
N PHE A 40 -10.25 7.93 -14.25
CA PHE A 40 -9.63 7.55 -12.97
C PHE A 40 -10.33 8.22 -11.79
N GLN A 41 -10.56 9.53 -11.87
CA GLN A 41 -11.26 10.27 -10.81
C GLN A 41 -12.69 9.78 -10.60
N GLN A 42 -13.44 9.53 -11.68
CA GLN A 42 -14.81 9.03 -11.58
C GLN A 42 -14.87 7.60 -11.03
N ALA A 43 -14.05 6.69 -11.55
CA ALA A 43 -13.99 5.29 -11.13
C ALA A 43 -13.65 5.15 -9.66
N MET A 44 -12.72 5.98 -9.17
CA MET A 44 -12.33 6.00 -7.75
C MET A 44 -13.24 6.88 -6.89
N GLY A 45 -14.15 7.66 -7.47
CA GLY A 45 -14.99 8.61 -6.75
C GLY A 45 -14.20 9.73 -6.05
N ILE A 46 -13.12 10.20 -6.68
CA ILE A 46 -12.24 11.27 -6.20
C ILE A 46 -12.80 12.61 -6.67
N LYS A 47 -13.10 13.52 -5.74
CA LYS A 47 -13.58 14.87 -6.08
C LYS A 47 -12.41 15.79 -6.44
N THR A 48 -11.33 15.70 -5.69
CA THR A 48 -10.14 16.53 -5.88
C THR A 48 -8.91 15.65 -5.83
N LEU A 49 -8.25 15.47 -6.98
CA LEU A 49 -7.00 14.74 -7.06
C LEU A 49 -5.88 15.54 -6.35
N PRO A 50 -5.16 14.96 -5.39
CA PRO A 50 -4.05 15.65 -4.73
C PRO A 50 -2.81 15.75 -5.64
N SER A 51 -1.87 16.62 -5.27
CA SER A 51 -0.51 16.53 -5.80
C SER A 51 0.21 15.31 -5.20
N VAL A 52 1.31 14.88 -5.83
CA VAL A 52 2.14 13.76 -5.35
C VAL A 52 2.63 14.03 -3.92
N GLU A 53 3.09 15.25 -3.66
CA GLU A 53 3.60 15.68 -2.36
C GLU A 53 2.50 15.66 -1.29
N ARG A 54 1.30 16.17 -1.64
CA ARG A 54 0.14 16.15 -0.74
C ARG A 54 -0.31 14.72 -0.45
N LEU A 55 -0.30 13.84 -1.45
CA LEU A 55 -0.63 12.42 -1.27
C LEU A 55 0.33 11.78 -0.25
N ARG A 56 1.65 11.91 -0.48
CA ARG A 56 2.67 11.35 0.40
C ARG A 56 2.57 11.90 1.82
N GLN A 57 2.57 13.22 1.98
CA GLN A 57 2.50 13.87 3.28
C GLN A 57 1.25 13.46 4.06
N ARG A 58 0.07 13.44 3.41
CA ARG A 58 -1.19 13.10 4.07
C ARG A 58 -1.28 11.62 4.43
N MET A 59 -0.72 10.74 3.61
CA MET A 59 -0.62 9.31 3.93
C MET A 59 0.24 9.11 5.17
N ASP A 60 1.41 9.75 5.25
CA ASP A 60 2.31 9.68 6.40
C ASP A 60 1.64 10.25 7.67
N GLU A 61 1.03 11.44 7.59
CA GLU A 61 0.36 12.11 8.72
C GLU A 61 -0.77 11.30 9.36
N THR A 62 -1.40 10.40 8.60
CA THR A 62 -2.54 9.60 9.07
C THR A 62 -2.26 8.12 9.20
N ALA A 63 -1.04 7.67 8.88
CA ALA A 63 -0.66 6.26 8.85
C ALA A 63 -1.04 5.54 10.16
N ASP A 64 -0.59 6.05 11.31
CA ASP A 64 -0.84 5.44 12.62
C ASP A 64 -2.33 5.25 12.94
N ARG A 65 -3.17 6.19 12.50
CA ARG A 65 -4.63 6.13 12.70
C ARG A 65 -5.31 5.17 11.74
N MET A 66 -4.75 4.98 10.54
CA MET A 66 -5.33 4.15 9.50
C MET A 66 -4.91 2.69 9.59
N ILE A 67 -3.72 2.38 10.12
CA ILE A 67 -3.22 1.00 10.29
C ILE A 67 -4.26 0.09 10.97
N PRO A 68 -4.89 0.46 12.12
CA PRO A 68 -5.91 -0.38 12.74
C PRO A 68 -7.14 -0.62 11.85
N VAL A 69 -7.53 0.37 11.05
CA VAL A 69 -8.67 0.27 10.12
C VAL A 69 -8.35 -0.69 8.98
N VAL A 70 -7.14 -0.60 8.42
CA VAL A 70 -6.66 -1.52 7.39
C VAL A 70 -6.60 -2.95 7.93
N HIS A 71 -6.06 -3.15 9.14
CA HIS A 71 -6.03 -4.46 9.79
C HIS A 71 -7.42 -5.04 10.00
N ALA A 72 -8.37 -4.22 10.48
CA ALA A 72 -9.76 -4.65 10.66
C ALA A 72 -10.42 -5.02 9.33
N GLY A 73 -10.15 -4.24 8.27
CA GLY A 73 -10.61 -4.53 6.90
C GLY A 73 -10.06 -5.85 6.36
N SER A 74 -8.76 -6.08 6.49
CA SER A 74 -8.10 -7.34 6.10
C SER A 74 -8.69 -8.53 6.86
N LEU A 75 -8.89 -8.41 8.17
CA LEU A 75 -9.51 -9.47 8.97
C LEU A 75 -10.96 -9.76 8.52
N ALA A 76 -11.74 -8.70 8.25
CA ALA A 76 -13.10 -8.86 7.75
C ALA A 76 -13.13 -9.55 6.38
N MET A 77 -12.19 -9.21 5.48
CA MET A 77 -12.04 -9.86 4.19
C MET A 77 -11.74 -11.36 4.35
N LEU A 78 -10.74 -11.71 5.16
CA LEU A 78 -10.34 -13.11 5.40
C LEU A 78 -11.51 -13.94 5.98
N LYS A 79 -12.24 -13.38 6.95
CA LYS A 79 -13.43 -14.03 7.53
C LYS A 79 -14.53 -14.27 6.49
N ARG A 80 -14.81 -13.28 5.64
CA ARG A 80 -15.83 -13.40 4.58
C ARG A 80 -15.43 -14.40 3.51
N ALA A 81 -14.14 -14.43 3.15
CA ALA A 81 -13.58 -15.38 2.21
C ALA A 81 -13.51 -16.81 2.80
N LYS A 82 -13.78 -16.99 4.10
CA LYS A 82 -13.68 -18.27 4.82
C LYS A 82 -12.31 -18.93 4.61
N VAL A 83 -11.25 -18.12 4.64
CA VAL A 83 -9.88 -18.61 4.46
C VAL A 83 -9.63 -19.69 5.50
N PRO A 84 -9.28 -20.93 5.09
CA PRO A 84 -9.01 -22.00 6.02
C PRO A 84 -7.74 -21.65 6.81
N ILE A 85 -7.78 -21.88 8.11
CA ILE A 85 -6.59 -21.87 8.97
C ILE A 85 -6.48 -23.28 9.52
N SER A 86 -5.55 -24.06 8.97
CA SER A 86 -5.44 -25.49 9.30
C SER A 86 -4.35 -25.71 10.33
N GLY A 87 -4.69 -26.36 11.43
CA GLY A 87 -3.71 -26.77 12.43
C GLY A 87 -2.93 -28.01 12.00
N LEU A 88 -1.69 -28.12 12.44
CA LEU A 88 -0.93 -29.37 12.45
C LEU A 88 -1.56 -30.36 13.46
N THR A 89 -1.16 -31.63 13.38
CA THR A 89 -1.58 -32.67 14.35
C THR A 89 -1.22 -32.33 15.80
N SER A 90 -0.27 -31.42 16.01
CA SER A 90 0.12 -30.88 17.32
C SER A 90 -0.82 -29.80 17.88
N GLY A 91 -1.83 -29.36 17.11
CA GLY A 91 -2.75 -28.28 17.48
C GLY A 91 -2.24 -26.86 17.20
N HIS A 92 -1.03 -26.69 16.67
CA HIS A 92 -0.47 -25.40 16.28
C HIS A 92 -0.79 -25.06 14.83
N VAL A 93 -0.88 -23.77 14.49
CA VAL A 93 -0.99 -23.30 13.09
C VAL A 93 0.42 -23.13 12.52
N PRO A 94 0.74 -23.70 11.34
CA PRO A 94 2.04 -23.48 10.74
C PRO A 94 2.20 -22.02 10.32
N LEU A 95 3.40 -21.49 10.52
CA LEU A 95 3.80 -20.16 10.07
C LEU A 95 4.99 -20.34 9.14
N ASP A 96 4.79 -20.03 7.86
CA ASP A 96 5.87 -20.08 6.89
C ASP A 96 6.68 -18.79 6.98
N ILE A 97 8.01 -18.89 7.03
CA ILE A 97 8.89 -17.74 7.18
C ILE A 97 9.93 -17.82 6.08
N ASP A 98 9.92 -16.85 5.18
CA ASP A 98 10.86 -16.79 4.07
C ASP A 98 11.42 -15.38 3.86
N VAL A 99 12.66 -15.33 3.40
CA VAL A 99 13.35 -14.12 2.98
C VAL A 99 13.13 -13.95 1.49
N PHE A 100 12.52 -12.84 1.08
CA PHE A 100 12.24 -12.58 -0.33
C PHE A 100 13.02 -11.34 -0.83
N PRO A 101 14.12 -11.54 -1.58
CA PRO A 101 14.87 -10.43 -2.14
C PRO A 101 14.06 -9.63 -3.16
N GLN A 102 14.07 -8.31 -3.00
CA GLN A 102 13.44 -7.36 -3.91
C GLN A 102 14.53 -6.63 -4.70
N ASP A 103 14.58 -6.85 -6.01
CA ASP A 103 15.55 -6.18 -6.88
C ASP A 103 15.33 -4.68 -6.92
N ASN A 104 16.35 -3.93 -6.52
CA ASN A 104 16.40 -2.47 -6.54
C ASN A 104 17.70 -1.96 -7.17
N SER A 105 18.36 -2.76 -8.00
CA SER A 105 19.68 -2.47 -8.60
C SER A 105 19.71 -1.20 -9.45
N GLY A 106 18.56 -0.81 -10.02
CA GLY A 106 18.41 0.42 -10.81
C GLY A 106 18.03 1.65 -10.00
N THR A 107 18.02 1.60 -8.67
CA THR A 107 17.48 2.66 -7.82
C THR A 107 18.54 3.29 -6.92
N LYS A 108 18.25 4.48 -6.40
CA LYS A 108 19.07 5.17 -5.38
C LYS A 108 18.41 5.13 -4.01
N LYS A 109 17.66 4.06 -3.71
CA LYS A 109 16.97 3.94 -2.43
C LYS A 109 17.97 3.66 -1.31
N GLU A 110 17.71 4.20 -0.12
CA GLU A 110 18.56 4.05 1.05
C GLU A 110 18.52 2.61 1.60
N GLY A 111 19.65 2.10 2.09
CA GLY A 111 19.71 0.78 2.72
C GLY A 111 19.67 -0.42 1.77
N VAL A 112 19.78 -0.19 0.45
CA VAL A 112 19.95 -1.25 -0.54
C VAL A 112 21.33 -1.90 -0.39
N SER A 113 21.39 -3.23 -0.44
CA SER A 113 22.63 -4.01 -0.32
C SER A 113 22.59 -5.29 -1.16
N TRP A 114 23.76 -5.93 -1.33
CA TRP A 114 23.88 -7.16 -2.11
C TRP A 114 23.10 -8.31 -1.46
N THR A 115 22.19 -8.94 -2.21
CA THR A 115 21.35 -10.04 -1.73
C THR A 115 21.85 -11.41 -2.18
N TYR A 116 21.36 -12.49 -1.55
CA TYR A 116 21.68 -13.88 -1.94
C TYR A 116 21.15 -14.26 -3.34
N LYS A 117 20.21 -13.47 -3.89
CA LYS A 117 19.71 -13.61 -5.26
C LYS A 117 20.53 -12.86 -6.31
N LYS A 118 21.74 -12.41 -5.93
CA LYS A 118 22.75 -11.81 -6.83
C LYS A 118 22.30 -10.51 -7.51
N HIS A 119 21.62 -9.66 -6.76
CA HIS A 119 21.28 -8.30 -7.14
C HIS A 119 21.29 -7.39 -5.91
N ASP A 120 21.43 -6.09 -6.14
CA ASP A 120 21.32 -5.08 -5.10
C ASP A 120 19.85 -4.85 -4.76
N GLY A 121 19.49 -5.05 -3.50
CA GLY A 121 18.09 -5.05 -3.09
C GLY A 121 17.87 -4.94 -1.59
N TYR A 122 16.61 -5.14 -1.21
CA TYR A 122 16.21 -5.42 0.16
C TYR A 122 15.97 -6.91 0.33
N ALA A 123 16.20 -7.44 1.54
CA ALA A 123 15.90 -8.83 1.89
C ALA A 123 14.98 -8.89 3.12
N PRO A 124 13.73 -8.37 3.02
CA PRO A 124 12.76 -8.48 4.10
C PRO A 124 12.44 -9.94 4.42
N ILE A 125 12.20 -10.21 5.70
CA ILE A 125 11.69 -11.48 6.19
C ILE A 125 10.18 -11.34 6.35
N ALA A 126 9.41 -12.14 5.62
CA ALA A 126 7.96 -12.21 5.80
C ALA A 126 7.58 -13.51 6.50
N ALA A 127 6.49 -13.43 7.26
CA ALA A 127 5.83 -14.57 7.85
C ALA A 127 4.41 -14.69 7.28
N TYR A 128 4.05 -15.87 6.79
CA TYR A 128 2.77 -16.16 6.16
C TYR A 128 2.01 -17.17 7.00
N LEU A 129 0.78 -16.81 7.36
CA LEU A 129 -0.15 -17.69 8.04
C LEU A 129 -0.98 -18.43 6.98
N GLY A 130 -0.93 -19.76 6.97
CA GLY A 130 -1.63 -20.62 5.99
C GLY A 130 -2.03 -21.95 6.58
#